data_AF-A0A1B2F383-F1
#
_entry.id   AF-A0A1B2F383-F1
#
_cell.length_a   1.000
_cell.length_b   1.000
_cell.length_c   1.000
_cell.angle_alpha   90.00
_cell.angle_beta   90.00
_cell.angle_gamma   90.00
#
_symmetry.space_group_name_H-M   'P 1'
#
loop_
_entity.id
_entity.type
_entity.pdbx_description
1 polymer ?
#
loop_
_entity_poly.entity_id
_entity_poly.type
_entity_poly.pdbx_seq_one_letter_code
_entity_poly.pdbx_strand_id
1 'polypeptide(L)'
;MAVVLYSNAAAERAMRTSAFELYERAGRLHAHRDDARLVHHRHKASGKAEARHASRLRLSGADKEILIVPVSADAPFNHQFQKPLVLIAYLDNTLQSHLLAELFQLSPAERRLAELLAQGLAPEHCANALNISINTVRTQLRALFHKTNTERQAELVSLLVRTQL
;
A
#
# COMPACT_ATOMS: atom_id res chain seq x y z
N MET A 1 -7.20 19.94 -1.89
CA MET A 1 -6.91 19.29 -3.19
C MET A 1 -5.45 18.85 -3.19
N ALA A 2 -5.12 17.66 -3.68
CA ALA A 2 -3.75 17.14 -3.68
C ALA A 2 -2.99 17.54 -4.96
N VAL A 3 -1.71 17.87 -4.82
CA VAL A 3 -0.79 18.23 -5.91
C VAL A 3 0.36 17.23 -5.98
N VAL A 4 0.90 17.01 -7.17
CA VAL A 4 2.10 16.21 -7.38
C VAL A 4 3.29 17.05 -6.91
N LEU A 5 4.00 16.58 -5.89
CA LEU A 5 5.20 17.25 -5.37
C LEU A 5 6.48 16.71 -6.00
N TYR A 6 6.45 15.45 -6.42
CA TYR A 6 7.59 14.77 -7.00
C TYR A 6 7.12 13.59 -7.87
N SER A 7 7.79 13.42 -9.01
CA SER A 7 7.71 12.25 -9.88
C SER A 7 9.14 11.84 -10.21
N ASN A 8 9.44 10.54 -10.20
CA ASN A 8 10.75 10.08 -10.64
C ASN A 8 10.81 10.07 -12.19
N ALA A 9 12.03 10.02 -12.74
CA ALA A 9 12.26 10.01 -14.19
C ALA A 9 11.59 8.82 -14.92
N ALA A 10 11.29 7.72 -14.22
CA ALA A 10 10.56 6.59 -14.80
C ALA A 10 9.08 6.93 -14.97
N ALA A 11 8.45 7.49 -13.93
CA ALA A 11 7.06 7.94 -13.96
C ALA A 11 6.85 9.04 -14.99
N GLU A 12 7.75 10.01 -15.09
CA GLU A 12 7.67 11.06 -16.11
C GLU A 12 7.74 10.52 -17.54
N ARG A 13 8.64 9.55 -17.80
CA ARG A 13 8.72 8.87 -19.10
C ARG A 13 7.46 8.08 -19.41
N ALA A 14 6.94 7.36 -18.43
CA ALA A 14 5.70 6.59 -18.56
C ALA A 14 4.52 7.52 -18.90
N MET A 15 4.32 8.62 -18.15
CA MET A 15 3.24 9.59 -18.36
C MET A 15 3.32 10.34 -19.70
N ARG A 16 4.49 10.38 -20.37
CA ARG A 16 4.61 10.91 -21.73
C ARG A 16 4.12 9.94 -22.81
N THR A 17 3.95 8.67 -22.46
CA THR A 17 3.48 7.64 -23.39
C THR A 17 1.95 7.69 -23.43
N SER A 18 1.37 7.83 -24.63
CA SER A 18 -0.09 7.93 -24.81
C SER A 18 -0.88 6.70 -24.37
N ALA A 19 -0.21 5.55 -24.23
CA ALA A 19 -0.79 4.32 -23.71
C ALA A 19 -0.80 4.23 -22.17
N PHE A 20 -0.10 5.13 -21.47
CA PHE A 20 -0.04 5.12 -20.02
C PHE A 20 -1.31 5.75 -19.43
N GLU A 21 -1.92 5.07 -18.47
CA GLU A 21 -3.25 5.44 -17.99
C GLU A 21 -3.28 6.64 -17.04
N LEU A 22 -2.15 6.95 -16.43
CA LEU A 22 -2.01 8.09 -15.52
C LEU A 22 -1.34 9.25 -16.25
N TYR A 23 -1.78 10.45 -15.99
CA TYR A 23 -1.15 11.64 -16.54
C TYR A 23 -1.18 12.78 -15.54
N GLU A 24 -0.22 13.69 -15.67
CA GLU A 24 -0.21 14.91 -14.89
C GLU A 24 -0.83 16.05 -15.69
N ARG A 25 -1.78 16.77 -15.09
CA ARG A 25 -2.37 18.00 -15.65
C ARG A 25 -2.48 19.06 -14.57
N ALA A 26 -1.86 20.21 -14.81
CA ALA A 26 -1.84 21.34 -13.87
C ALA A 26 -1.34 20.95 -12.45
N GLY A 27 -0.24 20.19 -12.36
CA GLY A 27 0.34 19.78 -11.08
C GLY A 27 -0.47 18.71 -10.35
N ARG A 28 -1.38 18.00 -11.04
CA ARG A 28 -2.27 17.01 -10.44
C ARG A 28 -2.22 15.72 -11.23
N LEU A 29 -2.16 14.60 -10.51
CA LEU A 29 -2.24 13.27 -11.11
C LEU A 29 -3.70 12.92 -11.40
N HIS A 30 -3.96 12.47 -12.62
CA HIS A 30 -5.24 12.01 -13.12
C HIS A 30 -5.12 10.61 -13.73
N ALA A 31 -6.24 9.89 -13.80
CA ALA A 31 -6.36 8.65 -14.57
C ALA A 31 -7.36 8.81 -15.73
N HIS A 32 -7.07 8.25 -16.90
CA HIS A 32 -7.93 8.37 -18.08
C HIS A 32 -9.33 7.76 -17.89
N ARG A 33 -9.44 6.63 -17.18
CA ARG A 33 -10.71 5.91 -16.96
C ARG A 33 -11.13 5.83 -15.50
N ASP A 34 -10.16 5.78 -14.58
CA ASP A 34 -10.39 5.52 -13.16
C ASP A 34 -10.23 6.75 -12.26
N ASP A 35 -10.36 7.97 -12.80
CA ASP A 35 -10.02 9.21 -12.07
C ASP A 35 -10.78 9.34 -10.75
N ALA A 36 -12.09 9.05 -10.76
CA ALA A 36 -12.91 9.09 -9.55
C ALA A 36 -12.43 8.10 -8.47
N ARG A 37 -12.01 6.89 -8.89
CA ARG A 37 -11.48 5.86 -7.98
C ARG A 37 -10.11 6.28 -7.45
N LEU A 38 -9.23 6.79 -8.32
CA LEU A 38 -7.94 7.36 -7.93
C LEU A 38 -8.10 8.47 -6.88
N VAL A 39 -9.02 9.40 -7.12
CA VAL A 39 -9.35 10.49 -6.20
C VAL A 39 -9.86 9.96 -4.86
N HIS A 40 -10.74 8.96 -4.87
CA HIS A 40 -11.26 8.33 -3.65
C HIS A 40 -10.15 7.69 -2.81
N HIS A 41 -9.32 6.84 -3.42
CA HIS A 41 -8.21 6.16 -2.75
C HIS A 41 -7.16 7.14 -2.21
N ARG A 42 -6.84 8.18 -2.99
CA ARG A 42 -5.96 9.27 -2.55
C ARG A 42 -6.52 10.00 -1.34
N HIS A 43 -7.81 10.34 -1.36
CA HIS A 43 -8.46 11.00 -0.22
C HIS A 43 -8.35 10.16 1.05
N LYS A 44 -8.60 8.85 0.94
CA LYS A 44 -8.45 7.91 2.05
C LYS A 44 -7.02 7.88 2.60
N ALA A 45 -6.01 7.80 1.73
CA ALA A 45 -4.61 7.81 2.14
C ALA A 45 -4.16 9.17 2.72
N SER A 46 -4.74 10.28 2.27
CA SER A 46 -4.43 11.64 2.78
C SER A 46 -5.27 12.09 3.99
N GLY A 47 -6.12 11.21 4.54
CA GLY A 47 -7.09 11.51 5.59
C GLY A 47 -6.49 11.85 6.97
N LYS A 48 -7.32 11.83 8.03
CA LYS A 48 -6.85 12.00 9.42
C LYS A 48 -5.85 10.90 9.78
N ALA A 49 -4.81 11.23 10.56
CA ALA A 49 -3.64 10.38 10.81
C ALA A 49 -3.97 8.93 11.21
N GLU A 50 -4.97 8.73 12.07
CA GLU A 50 -5.40 7.40 12.57
C GLU A 50 -6.13 6.54 11.53
N ALA A 51 -6.64 7.15 10.45
CA ALA A 51 -7.41 6.50 9.38
C ALA A 51 -6.64 6.45 8.05
N ARG A 52 -5.35 6.76 8.05
CA ARG A 52 -4.50 6.71 6.87
C ARG A 52 -4.06 5.27 6.63
N HIS A 53 -4.58 4.66 5.57
CA HIS A 53 -4.18 3.32 5.19
C HIS A 53 -3.70 3.27 3.75
N ALA A 54 -2.73 2.40 3.52
CA ALA A 54 -2.33 2.05 2.17
C ALA A 54 -3.51 1.35 1.47
N SER A 55 -3.67 1.63 0.19
CA SER A 55 -4.74 1.06 -0.61
C SER A 55 -4.26 0.76 -2.03
N ARG A 56 -4.92 -0.21 -2.67
CA ARG A 56 -4.60 -0.63 -4.03
C ARG A 56 -5.70 -0.19 -4.98
N LEU A 57 -5.31 0.24 -6.17
CA LEU A 57 -6.22 0.52 -7.27
C LEU A 57 -5.72 -0.23 -8.50
N ARG A 58 -6.56 -1.13 -9.03
CA ARG A 58 -6.34 -1.74 -10.34
C ARG A 58 -6.95 -0.83 -11.39
N LEU A 59 -6.13 -0.40 -12.34
CA LEU A 59 -6.54 0.47 -13.43
C LEU A 59 -7.19 -0.37 -14.53
N SER A 60 -8.22 0.19 -15.18
CA SER A 60 -9.11 -0.55 -16.08
C SER A 60 -8.54 -0.70 -17.50
N GLY A 61 -7.43 -0.04 -17.84
CA GLY A 61 -6.77 -0.09 -19.14
C GLY A 61 -5.50 -0.95 -19.20
N ALA A 62 -5.00 -1.44 -18.08
CA ALA A 62 -3.77 -2.21 -17.96
C ALA A 62 -3.94 -3.28 -16.89
N ASP A 63 -3.28 -4.42 -17.06
CA ASP A 63 -3.18 -5.45 -16.01
C ASP A 63 -2.17 -5.04 -14.92
N LYS A 64 -2.26 -3.79 -14.48
CA LYS A 64 -1.29 -3.13 -13.59
C LYS A 64 -2.02 -2.60 -12.36
N GLU A 65 -1.36 -2.79 -11.22
CA GLU A 65 -1.85 -2.29 -9.93
C GLU A 65 -1.04 -1.06 -9.52
N ILE A 66 -1.73 -0.05 -9.00
CA ILE A 66 -1.08 1.05 -8.31
C ILE A 66 -1.31 0.93 -6.81
N LEU A 67 -0.24 1.16 -6.05
CA LEU A 67 -0.29 1.23 -4.61
C LEU A 67 -0.28 2.69 -4.18
N ILE A 68 -1.23 3.05 -3.31
CA ILE A 68 -1.44 4.39 -2.82
C ILE A 68 -1.21 4.34 -1.31
N VAL A 69 -0.07 4.86 -0.85
CA VAL A 69 0.42 4.70 0.53
C VAL A 69 0.50 6.05 1.23
N PRO A 70 -0.05 6.20 2.44
CA PRO A 70 0.16 7.39 3.23
C PRO A 70 1.62 7.53 3.64
N VAL A 71 2.13 8.74 3.53
CA VAL A 71 3.46 9.09 4.02
C VAL A 71 3.36 9.52 5.47
N SER A 72 4.21 8.95 6.34
CA SER A 72 4.27 9.36 7.74
C SER A 72 4.61 10.84 7.88
N ALA A 73 4.04 11.50 8.89
CA ALA A 73 4.41 12.88 9.25
C ALA A 73 5.88 12.98 9.70
N ASP A 74 6.40 11.90 10.29
CA ASP A 74 7.77 11.82 10.81
C ASP A 74 8.79 11.36 9.77
N ALA A 75 8.35 11.10 8.53
CA ALA A 75 9.27 10.74 7.46
C ALA A 75 10.18 11.95 7.15
N PRO A 76 11.52 11.78 7.05
CA PRO A 76 12.44 12.90 6.83
C PRO A 76 12.08 13.81 5.66
N PHE A 77 11.61 13.22 4.56
CA PHE A 77 11.20 13.97 3.39
C PHE A 77 9.90 14.76 3.58
N ASN A 78 9.05 14.41 4.55
CA ASN A 78 7.80 15.11 4.85
C ASN A 78 7.99 16.27 5.83
N HIS A 79 9.10 16.34 6.57
CA HIS A 79 9.37 17.44 7.50
C HIS A 79 9.38 18.82 6.82
N GLN A 80 9.76 18.88 5.55
CA GLN A 80 9.75 20.12 4.76
C GLN A 80 8.34 20.55 4.35
N PHE A 81 7.42 19.60 4.13
CA PHE A 81 6.08 19.89 3.62
C PHE A 81 5.04 20.08 4.72
N GLN A 82 5.20 19.36 5.84
CA GLN A 82 4.31 19.39 7.02
C GLN A 82 2.83 19.20 6.67
N LYS A 83 2.54 18.36 5.67
CA LYS A 83 1.19 18.15 5.11
C LYS A 83 0.91 16.65 4.94
N PRO A 84 -0.36 16.23 4.80
CA PRO A 84 -0.69 14.86 4.42
C PRO A 84 -0.13 14.56 3.03
N LEU A 85 0.86 13.66 2.96
CA LEU A 85 1.45 13.20 1.70
C LEU A 85 1.03 11.76 1.40
N VAL A 86 1.01 11.44 0.11
CA VAL A 86 0.67 10.11 -0.40
C VAL A 86 1.71 9.72 -1.45
N LEU A 87 2.29 8.53 -1.31
CA LEU A 87 3.13 7.89 -2.31
C LEU A 87 2.23 7.07 -3.25
N ILE A 88 2.39 7.26 -4.56
CA ILE A 88 1.72 6.43 -5.57
C ILE A 88 2.80 5.65 -6.31
N ALA A 89 2.79 4.33 -6.18
CA ALA A 89 3.70 3.43 -6.87
C ALA A 89 2.95 2.71 -8.00
N TYR A 90 3.45 2.85 -9.22
CA TYR A 90 2.99 2.07 -10.38
C TYR A 90 3.85 0.81 -10.48
N LEU A 91 3.23 -0.36 -10.31
CA LEU A 91 3.96 -1.60 -10.13
C LEU A 91 3.91 -2.42 -11.41
N ASP A 92 5.08 -2.58 -12.02
CA ASP A 92 5.22 -3.39 -13.24
C ASP A 92 5.44 -4.88 -12.96
N ASN A 93 5.81 -5.25 -11.73
CA ASN A 93 6.10 -6.61 -11.28
C ASN A 93 5.75 -6.80 -9.79
N THR A 94 5.86 -8.02 -9.26
CA THR A 94 5.66 -8.32 -7.82
C THR A 94 6.57 -7.44 -6.96
N LEU A 95 5.98 -6.72 -6.00
CA LEU A 95 6.74 -5.94 -5.02
C LEU A 95 7.65 -6.87 -4.23
N GLN A 96 8.85 -6.41 -3.86
CA GLN A 96 9.73 -7.17 -2.97
C GLN A 96 9.20 -7.10 -1.53
N SER A 97 9.15 -8.25 -0.84
CA SER A 97 8.72 -8.42 0.55
C SER A 97 9.13 -7.30 1.51
N HIS A 98 10.40 -6.90 1.44
CA HIS A 98 10.97 -5.87 2.33
C HIS A 98 10.33 -4.49 2.12
N LEU A 99 10.09 -4.12 0.86
CA LEU A 99 9.53 -2.83 0.50
C LEU A 99 8.08 -2.71 0.97
N LEU A 100 7.31 -3.80 0.95
CA LEU A 100 5.92 -3.79 1.45
C LEU A 100 5.86 -3.66 2.96
N ALA A 101 6.76 -4.33 3.68
CA ALA A 101 6.80 -4.19 5.12
C ALA A 101 7.11 -2.75 5.53
N GLU A 102 7.97 -2.05 4.79
CA GLU A 102 8.20 -0.62 4.99
C GLU A 102 7.00 0.24 4.58
N LEU A 103 6.38 -0.05 3.43
CA LEU A 103 5.21 0.67 2.93
C LEU A 103 3.99 0.57 3.87
N PHE A 104 3.74 -0.61 4.44
CA PHE A 104 2.68 -0.82 5.42
C PHE A 104 3.13 -0.53 6.87
N GLN A 105 4.37 -0.11 7.08
CA GLN A 105 4.97 0.13 8.41
C GLN A 105 4.77 -1.07 9.35
N LEU A 106 4.99 -2.27 8.83
CA LEU A 106 4.88 -3.50 9.58
C LEU A 106 6.01 -3.59 10.60
N SER A 107 5.66 -3.92 11.84
CA SER A 107 6.66 -4.28 12.85
C SER A 107 7.36 -5.59 12.46
N PRO A 108 8.55 -5.88 13.03
CA PRO A 108 9.22 -7.16 12.79
C PRO A 108 8.35 -8.37 13.15
N ALA A 109 7.48 -8.26 14.15
CA ALA A 109 6.57 -9.33 14.54
C ALA A 109 5.43 -9.51 13.52
N GLU A 110 4.83 -8.41 13.06
CA GLU A 110 3.78 -8.44 12.03
C GLU A 110 4.31 -8.98 10.71
N ARG A 111 5.56 -8.66 10.34
CA ARG A 111 6.21 -9.19 9.13
C ARG A 111 6.33 -10.72 9.19
N ARG A 112 6.86 -11.27 10.29
CA ARG A 112 6.99 -12.72 10.48
C ARG A 112 5.64 -13.43 10.42
N LEU A 113 4.61 -12.83 11.01
CA LEU A 113 3.25 -13.37 10.91
C LEU A 113 2.72 -13.32 9.47
N ALA A 114 2.93 -12.21 8.77
CA ALA A 114 2.50 -12.04 7.39
C ALA A 114 3.17 -13.06 6.44
N GLU A 115 4.46 -13.33 6.61
CA GLU A 115 5.21 -14.33 5.84
C GLU A 115 4.60 -15.74 5.99
N LEU A 116 4.26 -16.15 7.22
CA LEU A 116 3.62 -17.45 7.47
C LEU A 116 2.19 -17.52 6.90
N LEU A 117 1.42 -16.44 7.00
CA LEU A 117 0.09 -16.35 6.40
C LEU A 117 0.14 -16.41 4.88
N ALA A 118 1.14 -15.79 4.25
CA ALA A 118 1.36 -15.83 2.80
C ALA A 118 1.65 -17.26 2.31
N GLN A 119 2.30 -18.07 3.14
CA GLN A 119 2.53 -19.50 2.90
C GLN A 119 1.28 -20.37 3.10
N GLY A 120 0.16 -19.78 3.53
CA GLY A 120 -1.11 -20.47 3.73
C GLY A 120 -1.26 -21.12 5.11
N LEU A 121 -0.41 -20.80 6.09
CA LEU A 121 -0.57 -21.32 7.44
C LEU A 121 -1.81 -20.73 8.13
N ALA A 122 -2.53 -21.57 8.86
CA ALA A 122 -3.62 -21.12 9.73
C ALA A 122 -3.07 -20.37 10.96
N PRO A 123 -3.83 -19.44 11.56
CA PRO A 123 -3.37 -18.66 12.72
C PRO A 123 -2.92 -19.52 13.91
N GLU A 124 -3.54 -20.68 14.17
CA GLU A 124 -3.07 -21.60 15.22
C GLU A 124 -1.68 -22.18 14.92
N HIS A 125 -1.41 -22.50 13.66
CA HIS A 125 -0.11 -22.99 13.23
C HIS A 125 0.96 -21.89 13.26
N CYS A 126 0.59 -20.65 12.93
CA CYS A 126 1.48 -19.50 13.10
C CYS A 126 1.87 -19.28 14.56
N ALA A 127 0.94 -19.47 15.50
CA ALA A 127 1.21 -19.36 16.93
C ALA A 127 2.29 -20.36 17.37
N ASN A 128 2.17 -21.61 16.91
CA ASN A 128 3.16 -22.66 17.17
C ASN A 128 4.50 -22.35 16.51
N ALA A 129 4.51 -21.95 15.24
CA ALA A 129 5.73 -21.66 14.49
C ALA A 129 6.52 -20.46 15.06
N LEU A 130 5.82 -19.46 15.58
CA LEU A 130 6.42 -18.26 16.19
C LEU A 130 6.67 -18.41 17.69
N ASN A 131 6.26 -19.54 18.29
CA ASN A 131 6.31 -19.78 19.74
C ASN A 131 5.65 -18.67 20.57
N ILE A 132 4.44 -18.25 20.18
CA ILE A 132 3.63 -17.23 20.86
C ILE A 132 2.19 -17.72 21.05
N SER A 133 1.42 -17.05 21.91
CA SER A 133 0.02 -17.42 22.12
C SER A 133 -0.85 -17.09 20.89
N ILE A 134 -1.93 -17.86 20.70
CA ILE A 134 -2.96 -17.54 19.69
C ILE A 134 -3.59 -16.16 19.90
N ASN A 135 -3.65 -15.68 21.15
CA ASN A 135 -4.13 -14.33 21.45
C ASN A 135 -3.17 -13.26 20.92
N THR A 136 -1.86 -13.48 21.04
CA THR A 136 -0.84 -12.60 20.46
C THR A 136 -0.95 -12.56 18.94
N VAL A 137 -1.15 -13.73 18.29
CA VAL A 137 -1.39 -13.80 16.84
C VAL A 137 -2.63 -13.00 16.46
N ARG A 138 -3.76 -13.16 17.16
CA ARG A 138 -5.00 -12.41 16.88
C ARG A 138 -4.82 -10.90 17.01
N THR A 139 -4.05 -10.43 17.99
CA THR A 139 -3.72 -9.01 18.14
C THR A 139 -2.90 -8.49 16.97
N GLN A 140 -1.85 -9.22 16.57
CA GLN A 140 -1.04 -8.88 15.40
C GLN A 140 -1.86 -8.92 14.09
N LEU A 141 -2.79 -9.88 13.95
CA LEU A 141 -3.69 -9.99 12.80
C LEU A 141 -4.61 -8.77 12.66
N ARG A 142 -5.16 -8.27 13.77
CA ARG A 142 -5.95 -7.04 13.79
C ARG A 142 -5.13 -5.82 13.37
N ALA A 143 -3.89 -5.73 13.84
CA ALA A 143 -2.97 -4.68 13.41
C ALA A 143 -2.67 -4.76 11.91
N LEU A 144 -2.43 -5.96 11.38
CA LEU A 144 -2.24 -6.20 9.95
C LEU A 144 -3.47 -5.77 9.14
N PHE A 145 -4.68 -6.17 9.55
CA PHE A 145 -5.93 -5.76 8.90
C PHE A 145 -6.07 -4.24 8.84
N HIS A 146 -5.77 -3.56 9.94
CA HIS A 146 -5.78 -2.10 9.99
C HIS A 146 -4.73 -1.52 9.03
N LYS A 147 -3.46 -1.92 9.15
CA LYS A 147 -2.35 -1.36 8.34
C LYS A 147 -2.50 -1.61 6.84
N THR A 148 -3.09 -2.74 6.45
CA THR A 148 -3.27 -3.16 5.05
C THR A 148 -4.66 -2.84 4.49
N ASN A 149 -5.57 -2.29 5.32
CA ASN A 149 -6.96 -2.03 4.99
C ASN A 149 -7.66 -3.25 4.37
N THR A 150 -7.58 -4.38 5.06
CA THR A 150 -8.29 -5.62 4.73
C THR A 150 -9.15 -6.02 5.92
N GLU A 151 -10.28 -6.69 5.68
CA GLU A 151 -11.17 -7.10 6.78
C GLU A 151 -11.14 -8.61 7.01
N ARG A 152 -10.74 -9.38 6.00
CA ARG A 152 -10.73 -10.85 6.03
C ARG A 152 -9.32 -11.40 5.83
N GLN A 153 -9.01 -12.51 6.50
CA GLN A 153 -7.73 -13.20 6.32
C GLN A 153 -7.47 -13.56 4.85
N ALA A 154 -8.48 -14.01 4.11
CA ALA A 154 -8.34 -14.33 2.69
C ALA A 154 -7.96 -13.10 1.84
N GLU A 155 -8.47 -11.91 2.17
CA GLU A 155 -8.09 -10.66 1.50
C GLU A 155 -6.66 -10.26 1.83
N LEU A 156 -6.26 -10.40 3.10
CA LEU A 156 -4.89 -10.19 3.54
C LEU A 156 -3.92 -11.16 2.86
N VAL A 157 -4.20 -12.47 2.86
CA VAL A 157 -3.36 -13.48 2.21
C VAL A 157 -3.25 -13.22 0.70
N SER A 158 -4.36 -12.88 0.03
CA SER A 158 -4.34 -12.50 -1.38
C SER A 158 -3.47 -11.25 -1.63
N LEU A 159 -3.50 -10.28 -0.71
CA LEU A 159 -2.60 -9.13 -0.73
C LEU A 159 -1.14 -9.57 -0.60
N LEU A 160 -0.82 -10.35 0.42
CA LEU A 160 0.55 -10.78 0.74
C LEU A 160 1.18 -11.64 -0.37
N VAL A 161 0.43 -12.61 -0.92
CA VAL A 161 0.91 -13.50 -1.99
C VAL A 161 1.16 -12.74 -3.30
N ARG A 162 0.26 -11.83 -3.69
CA ARG A 162 0.43 -11.01 -4.90
C ARG A 162 1.56 -9.99 -4.76
N THR A 163 1.96 -9.73 -3.53
CA THR A 163 3.03 -8.81 -3.20
C THR A 163 4.29 -9.55 -2.74
N GLN A 164 4.38 -10.89 -2.88
CA GLN A 164 5.54 -11.70 -2.51
C GLN A 164 6.26 -11.22 -1.24
N LEU A 165 5.52 -11.21 -0.12
CA LEU A 165 6.10 -11.27 1.22
C LEU A 165 6.64 -12.68 1.51
#